data_AF-A0A3S9SX46-F1
#
_entry.id   AF-A0A3S9SX46-F1
#
_cell.length_a   1.000
_cell.length_b   1.000
_cell.length_c   1.000
_cell.angle_alpha   90.00
_cell.angle_beta   90.00
_cell.angle_gamma   90.00
#
_symmetry.space_group_name_H-M   'P 1'
#
loop_
_entity.id
_entity.type
_entity.pdbx_description
1 polymer ?
#
loop_
_entity_poly.entity_id
_entity_poly.type
_entity_poly.pdbx_seq_one_letter_code
_entity_poly.pdbx_strand_id
1 'polypeptide(L)'
;MEVKLLVGERLSKIRKEKKLTLRELGNAVGVSASHIGQIEKGVTNPSIDLLARIAEFLKVHPCDLLQTTNISMGERLRSIRKEKGIDLEELSEATGIPYFKLGEVEIGNERLTKDECKKISTYLGIDESQLNFDIEVNLNHIRFICEDIFQLDDDSIQLIMDYLTKKINW
;
A
#
# COMPACT_ATOMS: atom_id res chain seq x y z
N MET A 1 -2.91 9.06 -16.13
CA MET A 1 -3.46 7.72 -15.83
C MET A 1 -4.46 7.89 -14.71
N GLU A 2 -5.74 7.56 -14.90
CA GLU A 2 -6.80 7.87 -13.93
C GLU A 2 -6.65 7.03 -12.65
N VAL A 3 -6.67 7.68 -11.49
CA VAL A 3 -6.58 7.09 -10.14
C VAL A 3 -7.53 5.90 -9.93
N LYS A 4 -8.71 5.94 -10.56
CA LYS A 4 -9.74 4.90 -10.46
C LYS A 4 -9.28 3.57 -11.04
N LEU A 5 -8.55 3.61 -12.16
CA LEU A 5 -8.04 2.42 -12.83
C LEU A 5 -7.01 1.71 -11.95
N LEU A 6 -6.16 2.49 -11.29
CA LEU A 6 -5.08 2.00 -10.45
C LEU A 6 -5.60 1.18 -9.25
N VAL A 7 -6.56 1.75 -8.51
CA VAL A 7 -7.20 1.06 -7.38
C VAL A 7 -7.94 -0.19 -7.85
N GLY A 8 -8.63 -0.09 -8.99
CA GLY A 8 -9.35 -1.20 -9.59
C GLY A 8 -8.44 -2.38 -9.97
N GLU A 9 -7.33 -2.11 -10.65
CA GLU A 9 -6.36 -3.12 -11.05
C GLU A 9 -5.74 -3.81 -9.84
N ARG A 10 -5.37 -3.04 -8.81
CA ARG A 10 -4.78 -3.56 -7.58
C ARG A 10 -5.74 -4.44 -6.80
N LEU A 11 -6.98 -3.99 -6.65
CA LEU A 11 -8.04 -4.78 -6.05
C LEU A 11 -8.26 -6.09 -6.81
N SER A 12 -8.30 -6.02 -8.15
CA SER A 12 -8.46 -7.21 -8.99
C SER A 12 -7.33 -8.21 -8.80
N LYS A 13 -6.08 -7.73 -8.70
CA LYS A 13 -4.90 -8.57 -8.46
C LYS A 13 -4.97 -9.29 -7.12
N ILE A 14 -5.12 -8.56 -6.01
CA ILE A 14 -5.14 -9.12 -4.65
C ILE A 14 -6.30 -10.12 -4.51
N ARG A 15 -7.48 -9.78 -5.06
CA ARG A 15 -8.63 -10.69 -5.06
C ARG A 15 -8.31 -12.01 -5.76
N LYS A 16 -7.67 -11.95 -6.94
CA LYS A 16 -7.30 -13.14 -7.73
C LYS A 16 -6.21 -13.97 -7.04
N GLU A 17 -5.23 -13.34 -6.41
CA GLU A 17 -4.19 -14.02 -5.62
C GLU A 17 -4.79 -14.81 -4.46
N LYS A 18 -5.80 -14.23 -3.79
CA LYS A 18 -6.58 -14.89 -2.74
C LYS A 18 -7.67 -15.84 -3.27
N LYS A 19 -7.72 -16.04 -4.60
CA LYS A 19 -8.67 -16.94 -5.30
C LYS A 19 -10.14 -16.64 -5.02
N LEU A 20 -10.48 -15.38 -4.77
CA LEU A 20 -11.84 -14.95 -4.47
C LEU A 20 -12.59 -14.57 -5.75
N THR A 21 -13.87 -14.89 -5.82
CA THR A 21 -14.79 -14.41 -6.85
C THR A 21 -15.30 -12.99 -6.51
N LEU A 22 -15.80 -12.27 -7.52
CA LEU A 22 -16.44 -10.96 -7.30
C LEU A 22 -17.63 -11.05 -6.32
N ARG A 23 -18.35 -12.18 -6.33
CA ARG A 23 -19.50 -12.42 -5.46
C ARG A 23 -19.07 -12.66 -4.02
N GLU A 24 -18.01 -13.43 -3.80
CA GLU A 24 -17.48 -13.66 -2.44
C GLU A 24 -16.98 -12.35 -1.83
N LEU A 25 -16.19 -11.58 -2.59
CA LEU A 25 -15.72 -10.28 -2.10
C LEU A 25 -16.88 -9.31 -1.85
N GLY A 26 -17.82 -9.20 -2.80
CA GLY A 26 -18.99 -8.32 -2.66
C GLY A 26 -19.82 -8.66 -1.43
N ASN A 27 -20.14 -9.95 -1.24
CA ASN A 27 -20.88 -10.41 -0.07
C ASN A 27 -20.15 -10.10 1.24
N ALA A 28 -18.83 -10.34 1.28
CA ALA A 28 -18.03 -10.10 2.48
C ALA A 28 -17.97 -8.63 2.88
N VAL A 29 -17.96 -7.72 1.91
CA VAL A 29 -17.89 -6.27 2.12
C VAL A 29 -19.24 -5.58 1.91
N GLY A 30 -20.35 -6.32 1.93
CA GLY A 30 -21.71 -5.77 1.92
C GLY A 30 -22.09 -4.96 0.68
N VAL A 31 -21.55 -5.30 -0.50
CA VAL A 31 -21.90 -4.65 -1.79
C VAL A 31 -22.18 -5.69 -2.88
N SER A 32 -22.78 -5.27 -3.99
CA SER A 32 -23.03 -6.19 -5.09
C SER A 32 -21.74 -6.60 -5.81
N ALA A 33 -21.71 -7.83 -6.36
CA ALA A 33 -20.61 -8.29 -7.22
C ALA A 33 -20.39 -7.36 -8.43
N SER A 34 -21.46 -6.75 -8.94
CA SER A 34 -21.40 -5.75 -10.01
C SER A 34 -20.67 -4.50 -9.57
N HIS A 35 -20.90 -4.02 -8.34
CA HIS A 35 -20.22 -2.84 -7.82
C HIS A 35 -18.70 -3.09 -7.67
N ILE A 36 -18.30 -4.25 -7.13
CA ILE A 36 -16.88 -4.66 -7.12
C ILE A 36 -16.31 -4.71 -8.55
N GLY A 37 -17.04 -5.30 -9.50
CA GLY A 37 -16.61 -5.36 -10.89
C GLY A 37 -16.46 -3.99 -11.57
N GLN A 38 -17.30 -3.00 -11.20
CA GLN A 38 -17.16 -1.62 -11.67
C GLN A 38 -15.94 -0.93 -11.06
N ILE A 39 -15.66 -1.18 -9.78
CA ILE A 39 -14.44 -0.68 -9.11
C ILE A 39 -13.20 -1.27 -9.78
N GLU A 40 -13.16 -2.59 -9.99
CA GLU A 40 -12.00 -3.26 -10.63
C GLU A 40 -11.71 -2.79 -12.04
N LYS A 41 -12.73 -2.31 -12.77
CA LYS A 41 -12.58 -1.76 -14.13
C LYS A 41 -12.29 -0.25 -14.14
N GLY A 42 -12.19 0.39 -12.98
CA GLY A 42 -12.03 1.85 -12.86
C GLY A 42 -13.28 2.65 -13.27
N VAL A 43 -14.44 2.00 -13.40
CA VAL A 43 -15.70 2.66 -13.80
C VAL A 43 -16.25 3.53 -12.66
N THR A 44 -16.01 3.15 -11.41
CA THR A 44 -16.42 3.91 -10.22
C THR A 44 -15.33 3.89 -9.16
N ASN A 45 -15.30 4.92 -8.31
CA ASN A 45 -14.43 4.94 -7.14
C ASN A 45 -15.11 4.28 -5.94
N PRO A 46 -14.40 3.43 -5.17
CA PRO A 46 -14.90 3.00 -3.87
C PRO A 46 -14.94 4.21 -2.91
N SER A 47 -15.92 4.23 -2.01
CA SER A 47 -15.85 5.15 -0.86
C SER A 47 -14.71 4.73 0.07
N ILE A 48 -14.22 5.68 0.90
CA ILE A 48 -13.18 5.39 1.90
C ILE A 48 -13.62 4.25 2.83
N ASP A 49 -14.89 4.26 3.26
CA ASP A 49 -15.49 3.20 4.08
C ASP A 49 -15.44 1.83 3.37
N LEU A 50 -15.83 1.78 2.10
CA LEU A 50 -15.80 0.53 1.33
C LEU A 50 -14.37 0.04 1.13
N LEU A 51 -13.42 0.95 0.87
CA LEU A 51 -12.01 0.63 0.73
C LEU A 51 -11.43 0.04 2.03
N ALA A 52 -11.79 0.62 3.18
CA ALA A 52 -11.37 0.11 4.49
C ALA A 52 -11.92 -1.30 4.75
N ARG A 53 -13.21 -1.55 4.49
CA ARG A 53 -13.83 -2.88 4.64
C ARG A 53 -13.23 -3.92 3.69
N ILE A 54 -12.91 -3.52 2.47
CA ILE A 54 -12.18 -4.36 1.50
C ILE A 54 -10.80 -4.72 2.03
N ALA A 55 -10.03 -3.74 2.51
CA ALA A 55 -8.69 -3.95 3.04
C ALA A 55 -8.72 -4.89 4.25
N GLU A 56 -9.64 -4.67 5.19
CA GLU A 56 -9.85 -5.51 6.37
C GLU A 56 -10.17 -6.95 5.98
N PHE A 57 -11.14 -7.16 5.09
CA PHE A 57 -11.51 -8.51 4.64
C PHE A 57 -10.36 -9.21 3.90
N LEU A 58 -9.64 -8.48 3.05
CA LEU A 58 -8.49 -9.01 2.33
C LEU A 58 -7.27 -9.17 3.23
N LYS A 59 -7.28 -8.70 4.49
CA LYS A 59 -6.14 -8.68 5.41
C LYS A 59 -4.92 -8.01 4.77
N VAL A 60 -5.15 -6.83 4.21
CA VAL A 60 -4.11 -5.95 3.66
C VAL A 60 -4.26 -4.57 4.25
N HIS A 61 -3.23 -3.75 4.17
CA HIS A 61 -3.36 -2.36 4.59
C HIS A 61 -4.15 -1.57 3.53
N PRO A 62 -5.00 -0.59 3.90
CA PRO A 62 -5.76 0.21 2.91
C PRO A 62 -4.87 0.89 1.87
N CYS A 63 -3.68 1.35 2.27
CA CYS A 63 -2.70 1.93 1.34
C CYS A 63 -2.19 0.94 0.28
N ASP A 64 -2.22 -0.37 0.53
CA ASP A 64 -1.80 -1.37 -0.46
C ASP A 64 -2.76 -1.46 -1.65
N LEU A 65 -4.00 -0.99 -1.47
CA LEU A 65 -5.00 -0.83 -2.53
C LEU A 65 -4.79 0.47 -3.32
N LEU A 66 -4.03 1.43 -2.78
CA LEU A 66 -3.75 2.74 -3.38
C LEU A 66 -2.37 2.80 -4.06
N GLN A 67 -1.52 1.78 -3.89
CA GLN A 67 -0.18 1.73 -4.45
C GLN A 67 -0.20 1.82 -5.99
N THR A 68 0.62 2.74 -6.54
CA THR A 68 0.83 2.91 -7.99
C THR A 68 1.78 1.87 -8.60
N THR A 69 2.43 1.08 -7.75
CA THR A 69 3.38 0.04 -8.17
C THR A 69 2.85 -1.33 -7.79
N ASN A 70 3.07 -2.30 -8.68
CA ASN A 70 2.47 -3.63 -8.62
C ASN A 70 2.95 -4.52 -7.46
N ILE A 71 3.76 -4.01 -6.54
CA ILE A 71 4.50 -4.78 -5.54
C ILE A 71 4.25 -4.12 -4.18
N SER A 72 3.79 -4.87 -3.16
CA SER A 72 3.64 -4.31 -1.81
C SER A 72 4.99 -4.01 -1.16
N MET A 73 5.03 -3.20 -0.11
CA MET A 73 6.26 -3.01 0.69
C MET A 73 6.87 -4.35 1.12
N GLY A 74 6.04 -5.27 1.62
CA GLY A 74 6.47 -6.62 2.00
C GLY A 74 7.05 -7.44 0.85
N GLU A 75 6.40 -7.38 -0.32
CA GLU A 75 6.86 -8.09 -1.51
C GLU A 75 8.16 -7.48 -2.08
N ARG A 76 8.35 -6.16 -1.95
CA ARG A 76 9.61 -5.48 -2.27
C ARG A 76 10.72 -5.96 -1.35
N LEU A 77 10.48 -5.91 -0.02
CA LEU A 77 11.42 -6.41 0.98
C LEU A 77 11.85 -7.84 0.66
N ARG A 78 10.87 -8.72 0.43
CA ARG A 78 11.10 -10.12 0.10
C ARG A 78 11.95 -10.31 -1.16
N SER A 79 11.68 -9.53 -2.20
CA SER A 79 12.39 -9.62 -3.48
C SER A 79 13.84 -9.19 -3.33
N ILE A 80 14.08 -8.04 -2.69
CA ILE A 80 15.43 -7.49 -2.48
C ILE A 80 16.27 -8.41 -1.59
N ARG A 81 15.66 -8.91 -0.51
CA ARG A 81 16.32 -9.83 0.42
C ARG A 81 16.79 -11.10 -0.30
N LYS A 82 15.91 -11.71 -1.10
CA LYS A 82 16.24 -12.91 -1.89
C LYS A 82 17.28 -12.66 -2.98
N GLU A 83 17.23 -11.52 -3.65
CA GLU A 83 18.22 -11.12 -4.65
C GLU A 83 19.63 -11.02 -4.03
N LYS A 84 19.71 -10.54 -2.79
CA LYS A 84 20.96 -10.46 -2.02
C LYS A 84 21.37 -11.78 -1.35
N GLY A 85 20.59 -12.85 -1.52
CA GLY A 85 20.87 -14.16 -0.94
C GLY A 85 20.68 -14.24 0.57
N ILE A 86 19.99 -13.27 1.17
CA ILE A 86 19.78 -13.16 2.61
C ILE A 86 18.51 -13.94 2.98
N ASP A 87 18.52 -14.67 4.08
CA ASP A 87 17.30 -15.29 4.62
C ASP A 87 16.64 -14.42 5.71
N LEU A 88 15.45 -14.82 6.17
CA LEU A 88 14.72 -14.03 7.17
C LEU A 88 15.38 -14.10 8.56
N GLU A 89 16.12 -15.16 8.86
CA GLU A 89 16.79 -15.35 10.14
C GLU A 89 18.00 -14.43 10.22
N GLU A 90 18.82 -14.40 9.17
CA GLU A 90 19.93 -13.46 9.02
C GLU A 90 19.46 -11.99 9.08
N LEU A 91 18.38 -11.66 8.35
CA LEU A 91 17.82 -10.30 8.40
C LEU A 91 17.30 -9.94 9.80
N SER A 92 16.68 -10.89 10.50
CA SER A 92 16.18 -10.72 11.87
C SER A 92 17.33 -10.43 12.83
N GLU A 93 18.40 -11.22 12.77
CA GLU A 93 19.58 -11.07 13.62
C GLU A 93 20.27 -9.72 13.39
N ALA A 94 20.47 -9.34 12.12
CA ALA A 94 21.19 -8.13 11.77
C ALA A 94 20.43 -6.83 12.11
N THR A 95 19.10 -6.84 11.96
CA THR A 95 18.27 -5.65 12.16
C THR A 95 17.68 -5.55 13.57
N GLY A 96 17.69 -6.65 14.32
CA GLY A 96 17.02 -6.78 15.61
C GLY A 96 15.49 -6.79 15.52
N ILE A 97 14.93 -6.90 14.31
CA ILE A 97 13.48 -7.00 14.08
C ILE A 97 13.10 -8.48 14.19
N PRO A 98 12.09 -8.85 15.01
CA PRO A 98 11.74 -10.25 15.18
C PRO A 98 11.39 -10.96 13.86
N TYR A 99 11.95 -12.16 13.65
CA TYR A 99 11.67 -13.03 12.49
C TYR A 99 10.17 -13.11 12.16
N PHE A 100 9.33 -13.34 13.18
CA PHE A 100 7.88 -13.45 13.01
C PHE A 100 7.28 -12.18 12.39
N LYS A 101 7.69 -11.00 12.87
CA LYS A 101 7.26 -9.72 12.32
C LYS A 101 7.73 -9.53 10.87
N LEU A 102 8.98 -9.86 10.55
CA LEU A 102 9.47 -9.78 9.17
C LEU A 102 8.67 -10.72 8.24
N GLY A 103 8.29 -11.90 8.73
CA GLY A 103 7.39 -12.81 8.02
C GLY A 103 6.03 -12.20 7.74
N GLU A 104 5.38 -11.61 8.75
CA GLU A 104 4.08 -10.92 8.62
C GLU A 104 4.16 -9.70 7.68
N VAL A 105 5.29 -8.99 7.68
CA VAL A 105 5.57 -7.91 6.73
C VAL A 105 5.65 -8.44 5.30
N GLU A 106 6.43 -9.50 5.04
CA GLU A 106 6.60 -10.06 3.68
C GLU A 106 5.30 -10.59 3.07
N ILE A 107 4.34 -11.01 3.90
CA ILE A 107 3.01 -11.45 3.46
C ILE A 107 1.97 -10.33 3.44
N GLY A 108 2.33 -9.12 3.88
CA GLY A 108 1.48 -7.92 3.83
C GLY A 108 0.47 -7.78 4.96
N ASN A 109 0.62 -8.53 6.05
CA ASN A 109 -0.23 -8.42 7.24
C ASN A 109 0.27 -7.37 8.23
N GLU A 110 1.55 -7.01 8.17
CA GLU A 110 2.18 -6.02 9.06
C GLU A 110 3.01 -5.01 8.26
N ARG A 111 3.30 -3.86 8.88
CA ARG A 111 4.14 -2.80 8.29
C ARG A 111 5.38 -2.54 9.12
N LEU A 112 6.43 -2.13 8.42
CA LEU A 112 7.63 -1.59 9.04
C LEU A 112 7.37 -0.15 9.50
N THR A 113 7.87 0.17 10.68
CA THR A 113 8.03 1.56 11.12
C THR A 113 9.18 2.23 10.37
N LYS A 114 9.27 3.56 10.44
CA LYS A 114 10.38 4.30 9.80
C LYS A 114 11.76 3.86 10.30
N ASP A 115 11.89 3.63 11.60
CA ASP A 115 13.15 3.16 12.20
C ASP A 115 13.53 1.76 11.69
N GLU A 116 12.55 0.87 11.55
CA GLU A 116 12.74 -0.46 10.99
C GLU A 116 13.09 -0.42 9.50
N CYS A 117 12.41 0.41 8.70
CA CYS A 117 12.78 0.66 7.31
C CYS A 117 14.23 1.13 7.19
N LYS A 118 14.67 2.04 8.07
CA LYS A 118 16.04 2.55 8.10
C LYS A 118 17.07 1.48 8.48
N LYS A 119 16.76 0.65 9.47
CA LYS A 119 17.62 -0.48 9.87
C LYS A 119 17.79 -1.47 8.72
N ILE A 120 16.68 -1.86 8.10
CA ILE A 120 16.67 -2.79 6.98
C ILE A 120 17.38 -2.19 5.76
N SER A 121 17.10 -0.94 5.39
CA SER A 121 17.72 -0.31 4.22
C SER A 121 19.24 -0.17 4.39
N THR A 122 19.69 0.20 5.59
CA THR A 122 21.11 0.27 5.94
C THR A 122 21.79 -1.09 5.80
N TYR A 123 21.19 -2.14 6.36
CA TYR A 123 21.75 -3.49 6.30
C TYR A 123 21.76 -4.06 4.87
N LEU A 124 20.67 -3.87 4.13
CA LEU A 124 20.58 -4.32 2.73
C LEU A 124 21.42 -3.44 1.78
N GLY A 125 21.92 -2.28 2.21
CA GLY A 125 22.67 -1.36 1.36
C GLY A 125 21.81 -0.80 0.22
N ILE A 126 20.57 -0.44 0.52
CA ILE A 126 19.61 0.16 -0.41
C ILE A 126 19.15 1.53 0.12
N ASP A 127 18.60 2.35 -0.77
CA ASP A 127 17.95 3.60 -0.35
C ASP A 127 16.62 3.31 0.36
N GLU A 128 16.28 4.10 1.40
CA GLU A 128 15.04 3.91 2.18
C GLU A 128 13.78 4.02 1.31
N SER A 129 13.79 4.86 0.27
CA SER A 129 12.67 5.04 -0.67
C SER A 129 12.30 3.75 -1.40
N GLN A 130 13.22 2.79 -1.51
CA GLN A 130 12.95 1.49 -2.14
C GLN A 130 12.06 0.59 -1.27
N LEU A 131 12.05 0.79 0.05
CA LEU A 131 11.13 0.14 0.98
C LEU A 131 9.91 1.04 1.26
N ASN A 132 10.13 2.35 1.35
CA ASN A 132 9.15 3.35 1.79
C ASN A 132 8.42 4.03 0.61
N PHE A 133 7.98 3.25 -0.38
CA PHE A 133 7.26 3.78 -1.54
C PHE A 133 5.83 4.27 -1.20
N ASP A 134 5.34 3.98 0.01
CA ASP A 134 3.92 4.12 0.35
C ASP A 134 3.53 5.50 0.88
N ILE A 135 4.45 6.29 1.43
CA ILE A 135 4.09 7.61 2.01
C ILE A 135 4.36 8.73 0.99
N GLU A 136 5.51 8.69 0.34
CA GLU A 136 5.95 9.74 -0.59
C GLU A 136 5.11 9.74 -1.88
N VAL A 137 4.74 8.55 -2.37
CA VAL A 137 3.80 8.41 -3.49
C VAL A 137 2.39 8.82 -3.11
N ASN A 138 1.92 8.53 -1.89
CA ASN A 138 0.59 8.96 -1.45
C ASN A 138 0.52 10.48 -1.32
N LEU A 139 1.56 11.13 -0.81
CA LEU A 139 1.63 12.59 -0.74
C LEU A 139 1.71 13.20 -2.15
N ASN A 140 2.54 12.68 -3.04
CA ASN A 140 2.60 13.14 -4.43
C ASN A 140 1.28 12.92 -5.17
N HIS A 141 0.56 11.85 -4.86
CA HIS A 141 -0.75 11.55 -5.42
C HIS A 141 -1.84 12.46 -4.85
N ILE A 142 -1.79 12.79 -3.55
CA ILE A 142 -2.69 13.76 -2.93
C ILE A 142 -2.46 15.14 -3.52
N ARG A 143 -1.19 15.55 -3.66
CA ARG A 143 -0.79 16.77 -4.36
C ARG A 143 -1.37 16.80 -5.77
N PHE A 144 -1.18 15.74 -6.55
CA PHE A 144 -1.74 15.60 -7.90
C PHE A 144 -3.27 15.73 -7.91
N ILE A 145 -3.98 15.09 -6.98
CA ILE A 145 -5.44 15.21 -6.87
C ILE A 145 -5.84 16.66 -6.55
N CYS A 146 -5.13 17.32 -5.64
CA CYS A 146 -5.39 18.70 -5.27
C CYS A 146 -5.14 19.67 -6.44
N GLU A 147 -4.08 19.45 -7.22
CA GLU A 147 -3.71 20.23 -8.40
C GLU A 147 -4.68 19.96 -9.57
N ASP A 148 -4.77 18.72 -10.02
CA ASP A 148 -5.41 18.38 -11.30
C ASP A 148 -6.93 18.14 -11.20
N ILE A 149 -7.43 17.65 -10.05
CA ILE A 149 -8.86 17.36 -9.87
C ILE A 149 -9.59 18.53 -9.22
N PHE A 150 -8.99 19.11 -8.18
CA PHE A 150 -9.62 20.16 -7.38
C PHE A 150 -9.16 21.57 -7.73
N GLN A 151 -8.13 21.73 -8.58
CA GLN A 151 -7.60 23.02 -9.03
C GLN A 151 -7.29 23.96 -7.87
N LEU A 152 -6.77 23.40 -6.77
CA LEU A 152 -6.34 24.17 -5.61
C LEU A 152 -5.06 24.95 -5.95
N ASP A 153 -4.89 26.10 -5.33
CA ASP A 153 -3.66 26.89 -5.42
C ASP A 153 -2.52 26.25 -4.59
N ASP A 154 -1.28 26.57 -4.96
CA ASP A 154 -0.07 26.00 -4.37
C ASP A 154 0.00 26.22 -2.84
N ASP A 155 -0.49 27.36 -2.33
CA ASP A 155 -0.47 27.65 -0.90
C ASP A 155 -1.44 26.73 -0.14
N SER A 156 -2.65 26.54 -0.68
CA SER A 156 -3.64 25.60 -0.14
C SER A 156 -3.15 24.15 -0.18
N ILE A 157 -2.50 23.75 -1.27
CA ILE A 157 -1.89 22.42 -1.41
C ILE A 157 -0.80 22.24 -0.37
N GLN A 158 0.09 23.22 -0.23
CA GLN A 158 1.20 23.15 0.73
C GLN A 158 0.69 23.03 2.17
N LEU A 159 -0.40 23.73 2.52
CA LEU A 159 -1.04 23.62 3.82
C LEU A 159 -1.59 22.20 4.11
N ILE A 160 -2.25 21.60 3.12
CA ILE A 160 -2.77 20.23 3.20
C ILE A 160 -1.62 19.23 3.36
N MET A 161 -0.55 19.40 2.58
CA MET A 161 0.61 18.53 2.59
C MET A 161 1.36 18.61 3.93
N ASP A 162 1.52 19.82 4.49
CA ASP A 162 2.10 20.03 5.82
C ASP A 162 1.28 19.37 6.93
N TYR A 163 -0.05 19.47 6.85
CA TYR A 163 -0.95 18.83 7.81
C TYR A 163 -0.82 17.29 7.76
N LEU A 164 -0.85 16.71 6.57
CA LEU A 164 -0.76 15.27 6.38
C LEU A 164 0.60 14.73 6.81
N THR A 165 1.69 15.42 6.47
CA THR A 165 3.05 15.02 6.84
C THR A 165 3.26 15.04 8.35
N LYS A 166 2.66 16.01 9.06
CA LYS A 166 2.69 16.05 10.54
C LYS A 166 1.91 14.90 11.18
N LYS A 167 0.76 14.52 10.60
CA LYS A 167 -0.10 13.43 11.09
C LYS A 167 0.45 12.03 10.86
N ILE A 168 1.23 11.82 9.80
CA ILE A 168 1.82 10.52 9.43
C ILE A 168 3.08 10.19 10.27
N ASN A 169 3.68 11.19 10.93
CA ASN A 169 4.85 11.02 11.80
C ASN A 169 4.49 10.63 13.26
N TRP A 170 3.26 10.20 13.54
CA TRP A 170 2.75 9.85 14.88
C TRP A 170 2.18 8.43 14.89
#